data_AF-A0A9X2A1S3-F1
#
_entry.id   AF-A0A9X2A1S3-F1
#
_cell.length_a   1.000
_cell.length_b   1.000
_cell.length_c   1.000
_cell.angle_alpha   90.00
_cell.angle_beta   90.00
_cell.angle_gamma   90.00
#
_symmetry.space_group_name_H-M   'P 1'
#
loop_
_entity.id
_entity.type
_entity.pdbx_description
1 polymer ?
#
loop_
_entity_poly.entity_id
_entity_poly.type
_entity_poly.pdbx_seq_one_letter_code
_entity_poly.pdbx_strand_id
1 'polypeptide(L)'
;MLLYASPDKINFFYAIDHVNIFNSTFLDYGIAALTEDDSIIKTDIAKVLFGSDRKLTGLVDNLVEMLYICSKECDNQLDDILDVVPDSWNIDKALIKKKIIDNLFSNDWKNQCALNFRAFVQSFCS
;
A
#
# COMPACT_ATOMS: atom_id res chain seq x y z
N MET A 1 -5.41 -4.69 4.33
CA MET A 1 -6.45 -5.37 5.10
C MET A 1 -7.72 -5.38 4.26
N LEU A 2 -8.38 -6.52 4.05
CA LEU A 2 -9.66 -6.60 3.32
C LEU A 2 -10.77 -6.96 4.32
N LEU A 3 -11.91 -6.27 4.28
CA LEU A 3 -13.09 -6.63 5.08
C LEU A 3 -13.99 -7.52 4.22
N TYR A 4 -14.26 -8.74 4.68
CA TYR A 4 -15.29 -9.61 4.10
C TYR A 4 -16.59 -9.40 4.85
N ALA A 5 -17.63 -8.95 4.15
CA ALA A 5 -18.99 -8.83 4.68
C ALA A 5 -19.78 -10.10 4.30
N SER A 6 -20.05 -10.97 5.27
CA SER A 6 -20.92 -12.12 5.08
C SER A 6 -22.39 -11.69 4.91
N PRO A 7 -23.21 -12.44 4.14
CA PRO A 7 -24.67 -12.29 4.10
C PRO A 7 -25.34 -12.29 5.48
N ASP A 8 -24.70 -12.92 6.48
CA ASP A 8 -25.17 -13.02 7.86
C ASP A 8 -24.72 -11.85 8.75
N LYS A 9 -24.26 -10.73 8.15
CA LYS A 9 -23.77 -9.52 8.84
C LYS A 9 -22.53 -9.71 9.72
N ILE A 10 -21.75 -10.76 9.48
CA ILE A 10 -20.48 -10.97 10.17
C ILE A 10 -19.37 -10.40 9.29
N ASN A 11 -18.65 -9.41 9.83
CA ASN A 11 -17.52 -8.77 9.16
C ASN A 11 -16.21 -9.39 9.66
N PHE A 12 -15.40 -9.90 8.73
CA PHE A 12 -14.07 -10.45 9.05
C PHE A 12 -12.97 -9.61 8.39
N PHE A 13 -11.91 -9.30 9.14
CA PHE A 13 -10.70 -8.73 8.56
C PHE A 13 -9.81 -9.85 8.05
N TYR A 14 -9.62 -9.93 6.74
CA TYR A 14 -8.56 -10.72 6.13
C TYR A 14 -7.28 -9.91 6.07
N ALA A 15 -6.20 -10.52 6.54
CA ALA A 15 -4.86 -10.05 6.25
C ALA A 15 -4.64 -10.14 4.72
N ILE A 16 -4.17 -9.06 4.11
CA ILE A 16 -3.73 -9.12 2.72
C ILE A 16 -2.48 -10.00 2.70
N ASP A 17 -2.43 -10.97 1.81
CA ASP A 17 -1.30 -11.88 1.66
C ASP A 17 0.04 -11.10 1.60
N HIS A 18 0.85 -11.29 2.64
CA HIS A 18 2.08 -10.55 2.88
C HIS A 18 3.22 -11.04 1.98
N VAL A 19 3.11 -12.23 1.38
CA VAL A 19 4.25 -12.90 0.73
C VAL A 19 4.55 -12.29 -0.64
N ASN A 20 3.51 -12.01 -1.44
CA ASN A 20 3.68 -11.48 -2.80
C ASN A 20 3.95 -9.96 -2.82
N ILE A 21 3.38 -9.19 -1.88
CA ILE A 21 3.53 -7.72 -1.84
C ILE A 21 4.92 -7.31 -1.35
N PHE A 22 5.47 -8.00 -0.36
CA PHE A 22 6.81 -7.72 0.16
C PHE A 22 7.90 -8.58 -0.47
N ASN A 23 7.56 -9.32 -1.54
CA ASN A 23 8.46 -10.16 -2.32
C ASN A 23 9.45 -10.93 -1.43
N SER A 24 8.91 -11.59 -0.41
CA SER A 24 9.67 -12.35 0.59
C SER A 24 10.90 -11.61 1.17
N THR A 25 10.79 -10.46 1.83
CA THR A 25 11.92 -9.75 2.50
C THR A 25 13.13 -9.37 1.62
N PHE A 26 13.23 -9.82 0.38
CA PHE A 26 14.48 -9.77 -0.36
C PHE A 26 14.64 -8.46 -1.10
N LEU A 27 13.58 -7.78 -1.56
CA LEU A 27 13.65 -6.54 -2.37
C LEU A 27 14.65 -6.61 -3.56
N ASP A 28 15.21 -7.78 -3.85
CA ASP A 28 16.28 -8.01 -4.83
C ASP A 28 15.76 -7.93 -6.26
N TYR A 29 14.45 -8.11 -6.43
CA TYR A 29 13.73 -8.04 -7.71
C TYR A 29 12.81 -6.82 -7.80
N GLY A 30 12.98 -5.86 -6.88
CA GLY A 30 12.10 -4.71 -6.74
C GLY A 30 10.72 -5.04 -6.15
N ILE A 31 9.89 -4.01 -6.04
CA ILE A 31 8.54 -4.10 -5.48
C ILE A 31 7.56 -4.28 -6.62
N ALA A 32 6.82 -5.39 -6.58
CA ALA A 32 5.71 -5.61 -7.50
C ALA A 32 4.58 -4.63 -7.18
N ALA A 33 4.05 -3.97 -8.22
CA ALA A 33 2.85 -3.18 -8.05
C ALA A 33 1.65 -4.08 -7.72
N LEU A 34 0.78 -3.61 -6.83
CA LEU A 34 -0.51 -4.26 -6.59
C LEU A 34 -1.32 -4.29 -7.88
N THR A 35 -1.93 -5.43 -8.19
CA THR A 35 -2.90 -5.51 -9.27
C THR A 35 -4.27 -5.00 -8.81
N GLU A 36 -5.18 -4.76 -9.75
CA GLU A 36 -6.56 -4.40 -9.39
C GLU A 36 -7.24 -5.52 -8.59
N ASP A 37 -6.93 -6.78 -8.91
CA ASP A 37 -7.45 -7.96 -8.21
C ASP A 37 -7.00 -8.05 -6.75
N ASP A 38 -5.78 -7.58 -6.47
CA ASP A 38 -5.23 -7.52 -5.11
C ASP A 38 -5.73 -6.31 -4.31
N SER A 39 -6.42 -5.38 -4.98
CA SER A 39 -6.85 -4.11 -4.40
C SER A 39 -8.20 -4.23 -3.68
N ILE A 40 -8.33 -3.53 -2.56
CA ILE A 40 -9.63 -3.38 -1.87
C ILE A 40 -10.69 -2.76 -2.77
N ILE A 41 -10.30 -1.99 -3.78
CA ILE A 41 -11.20 -1.33 -4.72
C ILE A 41 -12.06 -2.34 -5.50
N LYS A 42 -11.58 -3.57 -5.73
CA LYS A 42 -12.34 -4.60 -6.44
C LYS A 42 -13.30 -5.40 -5.56
N THR A 43 -13.27 -5.18 -4.25
CA THR A 43 -14.12 -5.90 -3.29
C THR A 43 -15.48 -5.23 -3.11
N ASP A 44 -16.49 -5.99 -2.67
CA ASP A 44 -17.83 -5.43 -2.42
C ASP A 44 -17.84 -4.35 -1.34
N ILE A 45 -16.86 -4.33 -0.42
CA ILE A 45 -16.74 -3.23 0.53
C ILE A 45 -16.40 -1.90 -0.16
N ALA A 46 -15.69 -1.89 -1.28
CA ALA A 46 -15.49 -0.66 -2.04
C ALA A 46 -16.82 -0.07 -2.54
N LYS A 47 -17.81 -0.91 -2.88
CA LYS A 47 -19.18 -0.47 -3.20
C LYS A 47 -19.89 0.14 -2.02
N VAL A 48 -19.68 -0.41 -0.82
CA VAL A 48 -20.23 0.17 0.42
C VAL A 48 -19.55 1.49 0.77
N LEU A 49 -18.22 1.58 0.62
CA LEU A 49 -17.42 2.74 1.00
C LEU A 49 -17.52 3.89 -0.02
N PHE A 50 -17.64 3.57 -1.31
CA PHE A 50 -17.47 4.54 -2.40
C PHE A 50 -18.64 4.58 -3.39
N GLY A 51 -19.59 3.64 -3.34
CA GLY A 51 -20.61 3.45 -4.38
C GLY A 51 -21.68 4.54 -4.51
N SER A 52 -21.77 5.50 -3.58
CA SER A 52 -22.78 6.56 -3.60
C SER A 52 -22.24 7.97 -3.34
N ASP A 53 -20.93 8.14 -3.24
CA ASP A 53 -20.35 9.39 -2.74
C ASP A 53 -19.92 10.37 -3.83
N ARG A 54 -20.54 11.56 -3.84
CA ARG A 54 -20.17 12.68 -4.72
C ARG A 54 -18.80 13.29 -4.39
N LYS A 55 -18.17 12.88 -3.28
CA LYS A 55 -16.86 13.37 -2.82
C LYS A 55 -15.69 12.45 -3.14
N LEU A 56 -15.92 11.36 -3.88
CA LEU A 56 -14.88 10.36 -4.15
C LEU A 56 -13.61 10.96 -4.76
N THR A 57 -13.73 11.89 -5.71
CA THR A 57 -12.56 12.59 -6.29
C THR A 57 -11.73 13.30 -5.22
N GLY A 58 -12.38 14.05 -4.32
CA GLY A 58 -11.67 14.76 -3.25
C GLY A 58 -11.04 13.80 -2.23
N LEU A 59 -11.68 12.68 -1.95
CA LEU A 59 -11.09 11.63 -1.11
C LEU A 59 -9.84 11.02 -1.77
N VAL A 60 -9.91 10.68 -3.06
CA VAL A 60 -8.79 10.12 -3.81
C VAL A 60 -7.62 11.09 -3.85
N ASP A 61 -7.86 12.37 -4.11
CA ASP A 61 -6.81 13.37 -4.15
C ASP A 61 -6.15 13.56 -2.78
N ASN A 62 -6.95 13.59 -1.71
CA ASN A 62 -6.41 13.62 -0.33
C ASN A 62 -5.57 12.38 -0.02
N LEU A 63 -6.03 11.18 -0.39
CA LEU A 63 -5.27 9.94 -0.17
C LEU A 63 -3.95 9.93 -0.93
N VAL A 64 -3.94 10.45 -2.16
CA VAL A 64 -2.72 10.60 -2.93
C VAL A 64 -1.79 11.63 -2.31
N GLU A 65 -2.29 12.77 -1.84
CA GLU A 65 -1.47 13.75 -1.13
C GLU A 65 -0.84 13.13 0.13
N MET A 66 -1.64 12.39 0.90
CA MET A 66 -1.17 11.66 2.08
C MET A 66 -0.08 10.63 1.74
N LEU A 67 -0.15 9.96 0.59
CA LEU A 67 0.95 9.08 0.13
C LEU A 67 2.27 9.85 0.04
N TYR A 68 2.29 11.04 -0.57
CA TYR A 68 3.53 11.81 -0.68
C TYR A 68 4.04 12.32 0.67
N ILE A 69 3.14 12.77 1.55
CA ILE A 69 3.49 13.26 2.89
C ILE A 69 4.05 12.12 3.73
N CYS A 70 3.30 11.04 3.91
CA CYS A 70 3.69 9.92 4.77
C CYS A 70 4.94 9.21 4.23
N SER A 71 5.05 9.00 2.92
CA SER A 71 6.24 8.36 2.36
C SER A 71 7.50 9.18 2.58
N LYS A 72 7.42 10.50 2.52
CA LYS A 72 8.55 11.39 2.82
C LYS A 72 8.90 11.37 4.30
N GLU A 73 7.90 11.31 5.19
CA GLU A 73 8.13 11.20 6.62
C GLU A 73 8.82 9.88 6.98
N CYS A 74 8.38 8.77 6.38
CA CYS A 74 9.04 7.46 6.52
C CYS A 74 10.48 7.47 6.00
N ASP A 75 10.74 8.10 4.85
CA ASP A 75 12.09 8.23 4.29
C ASP A 75 13.02 9.00 5.26
N ASN A 76 12.53 10.13 5.80
CA ASN A 76 13.28 10.93 6.76
C ASN A 76 13.58 10.21 8.09
N GLN A 77 12.69 9.30 8.52
CA GLN A 77 12.80 8.54 9.76
C GLN A 77 13.34 7.12 9.54
N LEU A 78 13.83 6.79 8.34
CA LEU A 78 14.18 5.42 7.98
C LEU A 78 15.24 4.82 8.92
N ASP A 79 16.20 5.62 9.37
CA ASP A 79 17.22 5.19 10.34
C ASP A 79 16.60 4.81 11.68
N ASP A 80 15.75 5.68 12.25
CA ASP A 80 15.06 5.40 13.51
C ASP A 80 14.15 4.16 13.42
N ILE A 81 13.52 3.95 12.25
CA ILE A 81 12.71 2.77 11.97
C ILE A 81 13.55 1.50 11.91
N LEU A 82 14.76 1.55 11.36
CA LEU A 82 15.66 0.40 11.32
C LEU A 82 16.30 0.10 12.67
N ASP A 83 16.47 1.11 13.52
CA ASP A 83 17.00 0.96 14.87
C ASP A 83 16.05 0.21 15.80
N VAL A 84 14.73 0.30 15.58
CA VAL A 84 13.75 -0.50 16.35
C VAL A 84 13.67 -1.97 15.92
N VAL A 85 14.31 -2.36 14.81
CA VAL A 85 14.35 -3.76 14.37
C VAL A 85 15.25 -4.56 15.33
N PRO A 86 14.73 -5.64 15.96
CA PRO A 86 15.50 -6.43 16.91
C PRO A 86 16.74 -7.06 16.28
N ASP A 87 17.89 -6.97 16.95
CA ASP A 87 19.13 -7.61 16.47
C ASP A 87 19.01 -9.14 16.43
N SER A 88 18.10 -9.73 17.22
CA SER A 88 17.81 -11.16 17.23
C SER A 88 17.27 -11.69 15.90
N TRP A 89 16.79 -10.81 15.02
CA TRP A 89 16.37 -11.19 13.66
C TRP A 89 17.56 -11.41 12.73
N ASN A 90 18.78 -11.07 13.16
CA ASN A 90 20.04 -11.27 12.44
C ASN A 90 19.99 -10.71 11.00
N ILE A 91 19.42 -9.51 10.87
CA ILE A 91 19.24 -8.80 9.61
C ILE A 91 20.40 -7.82 9.40
N ASP A 92 20.90 -7.76 8.17
CA ASP A 92 21.81 -6.69 7.75
C ASP A 92 21.01 -5.40 7.50
N LYS A 93 20.94 -4.55 8.55
CA LYS A 93 20.21 -3.27 8.52
C LYS A 93 20.73 -2.35 7.41
N ALA A 94 22.03 -2.36 7.10
CA ALA A 94 22.61 -1.53 6.06
C ALA A 94 22.20 -1.99 4.66
N LEU A 95 22.19 -3.30 4.43
CA LEU A 95 21.69 -3.89 3.19
C LEU A 95 20.20 -3.61 2.99
N ILE A 96 19.38 -3.79 4.03
CA ILE A 96 17.94 -3.49 3.97
C ILE A 96 17.69 -2.01 3.69
N LYS A 97 18.39 -1.10 4.38
CA LYS A 97 18.26 0.35 4.15
C LYS A 97 18.49 0.69 2.68
N LYS A 98 19.58 0.16 2.11
CA LYS A 98 19.91 0.37 0.70
C LYS A 98 18.79 -0.14 -0.20
N LYS A 99 18.32 -1.37 0.02
CA LYS A 99 17.22 -1.96 -0.75
C LYS A 99 15.93 -1.16 -0.67
N ILE A 100 15.61 -0.60 0.50
CA ILE A 100 14.46 0.29 0.68
C ILE A 100 14.65 1.56 -0.17
N ILE A 101 15.76 2.26 -0.04
CA ILE A 101 16.01 3.52 -0.78
C ILE A 101 16.02 3.28 -2.29
N ASP A 102 16.59 2.17 -2.75
CA ASP A 102 16.71 1.86 -4.18
C ASP A 102 15.33 1.54 -4.83
N ASN A 103 14.34 1.11 -4.03
CA ASN A 103 13.05 0.63 -4.55
C ASN A 103 11.82 1.42 -4.06
N LEU A 104 11.94 2.17 -2.98
CA LEU A 104 10.89 2.97 -2.35
C LEU A 104 11.28 4.45 -2.33
N PHE A 105 10.30 5.30 -2.03
CA PHE A 105 10.46 6.75 -1.84
C PHE A 105 10.88 7.58 -3.07
N SER A 106 11.28 6.94 -4.17
CA SER A 106 11.51 7.64 -5.43
C SER A 106 10.22 8.30 -5.94
N ASN A 107 10.37 9.42 -6.65
CA ASN A 107 9.21 10.10 -7.25
C ASN A 107 8.51 9.21 -8.27
N ASP A 108 9.26 8.41 -9.02
CA ASP A 108 8.70 7.47 -10.00
C ASP A 108 7.83 6.42 -9.32
N TRP A 109 8.28 5.85 -8.21
CA TRP A 109 7.48 4.92 -7.41
C TRP A 109 6.19 5.57 -6.90
N LYS A 110 6.27 6.76 -6.28
CA LYS A 110 5.08 7.48 -5.78
C LYS A 110 4.09 7.78 -6.92
N ASN A 111 4.60 8.23 -8.06
CA ASN A 111 3.79 8.54 -9.23
C ASN A 111 3.11 7.28 -9.79
N GLN A 112 3.83 6.16 -9.89
CA GLN A 112 3.25 4.88 -10.33
C GLN A 112 2.16 4.40 -9.36
N CYS A 113 2.40 4.46 -8.05
CA CYS A 113 1.38 4.12 -7.05
C CYS A 113 0.14 5.00 -7.20
N ALA A 114 0.32 6.31 -7.36
CA ALA A 114 -0.77 7.27 -7.50
C ALA A 114 -1.56 7.09 -8.81
N LEU A 115 -0.89 6.75 -9.91
CA LEU A 115 -1.52 6.46 -11.21
C LEU A 115 -2.31 5.14 -11.15
N ASN A 116 -1.72 4.08 -10.62
CA ASN A 116 -2.38 2.77 -10.49
C ASN A 116 -3.62 2.87 -9.60
N PHE A 117 -3.51 3.54 -8.45
CA PHE A 117 -4.64 3.74 -7.55
C PHE A 117 -5.79 4.50 -8.23
N ARG A 118 -5.48 5.59 -8.94
CA ARG A 118 -6.50 6.34 -9.69
C ARG A 118 -7.15 5.51 -10.79
N ALA A 119 -6.37 4.70 -11.51
CA ALA A 119 -6.90 3.82 -12.55
C ALA A 119 -7.88 2.80 -11.97
N PHE A 120 -7.56 2.19 -10.82
CA PHE A 120 -8.45 1.26 -10.14
C PHE A 120 -9.74 1.93 -9.67
N VAL A 121 -9.66 3.13 -9.09
CA VAL A 121 -10.86 3.87 -8.67
C VAL A 121 -11.71 4.29 -9.87
N GLN A 122 -11.11 4.67 -11.00
CA GLN A 122 -11.85 5.00 -12.21
C GLN A 122 -12.57 3.78 -12.80
N SER A 123 -11.89 2.64 -12.85
CA SER A 123 -12.48 1.35 -13.25
C SER A 123 -13.70 0.99 -12.39
N PHE A 124 -13.61 1.24 -11.08
CA PHE A 124 -14.69 1.01 -10.13
C PHE A 124 -15.93 1.90 -10.35
N CYS A 125 -15.74 3.15 -10.79
CA CYS A 125 -16.83 4.11 -11.03
C CYS A 125 -17.48 4.01 -12.41
N SER A 126 -16.88 3.24 -13.32
CA SER A 126 -17.32 3.09 -14.72
C SER A 126 -18.39 2.02 -14.86
#